data_AF-A0A948C3U0-F1
#
_entry.id   AF-A0A948C3U0-F1
#
_cell.length_a   1.000
_cell.length_b   1.000
_cell.length_c   1.000
_cell.angle_alpha   90.00
_cell.angle_beta   90.00
_cell.angle_gamma   90.00
#
_symmetry.space_group_name_H-M   'P 1'
#
loop_
_entity.id
_entity.type
_entity.pdbx_description
1 polymer ?
#
loop_
_entity_poly.entity_id
_entity_poly.type
_entity_poly.pdbx_seq_one_letter_code
_entity_poly.pdbx_strand_id
1 'polypeptide(L)'
;MVYRQKGQLRKKNIEIDRQKQIIEYKNKNITDSINYAKNIQNAALQNPEYLKKMFPESFILFQPKDIVSGDFYWFKEIPSGKKFIAAVDCTGHGVPGAFLSFIVNNILNDAIKEGKDNSAAILNFLSS
;
A
#
# COMPACT_ATOMS: atom_id res chain seq x y z
N MET A 1 16.53 -38.98 38.84
CA MET A 1 16.54 -37.54 38.48
C MET A 1 16.44 -37.32 36.96
N VAL A 2 17.26 -38.00 36.14
CA VAL A 2 17.30 -37.89 34.65
C VAL A 2 15.97 -38.14 33.93
N TYR A 3 15.20 -39.17 34.33
CA TYR A 3 13.90 -39.49 33.69
C TYR A 3 12.84 -38.38 33.85
N ARG A 4 12.86 -37.67 34.99
CA ARG A 4 11.95 -36.54 35.26
C ARG A 4 12.29 -35.34 34.37
N GLN A 5 13.58 -35.11 34.15
CA GLN A 5 14.11 -34.08 33.26
C GLN A 5 13.75 -34.36 31.78
N LYS A 6 13.93 -35.61 31.31
CA LYS A 6 13.48 -36.03 29.96
C LYS A 6 11.99 -35.86 29.74
N GLY A 7 11.16 -36.20 30.75
CA GLY A 7 9.70 -36.01 30.68
C GLY A 7 9.30 -34.53 30.61
N GLN A 8 9.95 -33.66 31.38
CA GLN A 8 9.75 -32.21 31.31
C GLN A 8 10.20 -31.63 29.96
N LEU A 9 11.33 -32.09 29.42
CA LEU A 9 11.83 -31.66 28.12
C LEU A 9 10.85 -32.02 27.00
N ARG A 10 10.30 -33.25 27.03
CA ARG A 10 9.30 -33.70 26.04
C ARG A 10 8.01 -32.87 26.09
N LYS A 11 7.52 -32.55 27.30
CA LYS A 11 6.36 -31.67 27.47
C LYS A 11 6.64 -30.27 26.92
N LYS A 12 7.82 -29.71 27.16
CA LYS A 12 8.23 -28.42 26.58
C LYS A 12 8.29 -28.47 25.06
N ASN A 13 8.87 -29.51 24.46
CA ASN A 13 8.94 -29.63 22.99
C ASN A 13 7.55 -29.70 22.35
N ILE A 14 6.61 -30.44 22.94
CA ILE A 14 5.22 -30.51 22.44
C ILE A 14 4.55 -29.13 22.51
N GLU A 15 4.75 -28.39 23.59
CA GLU A 15 4.20 -27.05 23.75
C GLU A 15 4.83 -26.06 22.75
N ILE A 16 6.14 -26.15 22.52
CA ILE A 16 6.85 -25.34 21.52
C ILE A 16 6.30 -25.62 20.12
N ASP A 17 6.13 -26.89 19.73
CA ASP A 17 5.59 -27.25 18.42
C ASP A 17 4.16 -26.74 18.25
N ARG A 18 3.34 -26.84 19.31
CA ARG A 18 1.96 -26.31 19.29
C ARG A 18 1.96 -24.79 19.10
N GLN A 19 2.80 -24.07 19.83
CA GLN A 19 2.92 -22.61 19.71
C GLN A 19 3.41 -22.21 18.31
N LYS A 20 4.38 -22.95 17.75
CA LYS A 20 4.88 -22.75 16.40
C LYS A 20 3.77 -22.89 15.35
N GLN A 21 2.97 -23.96 15.42
CA GLN A 21 1.85 -24.18 14.51
C GLN A 21 0.81 -23.05 14.59
N ILE A 22 0.50 -22.56 15.80
CA ILE A 22 -0.42 -21.44 15.99
C ILE A 22 0.13 -20.16 15.35
N ILE A 23 1.42 -19.89 15.54
CA ILE A 23 2.09 -18.71 14.96
C ILE A 23 2.12 -18.80 13.43
N GLU A 24 2.47 -19.96 12.86
CA GLU A 24 2.48 -20.17 11.41
C GLU A 24 1.10 -19.96 10.80
N TYR A 25 0.06 -20.51 11.42
CA TYR A 25 -1.33 -20.32 10.99
C TYR A 25 -1.75 -18.83 11.03
N LYS A 26 -1.45 -18.13 12.14
CA LYS A 26 -1.75 -16.70 12.27
C LYS A 26 -0.98 -15.86 11.25
N ASN A 27 0.30 -16.13 11.05
CA ASN A 27 1.14 -15.42 10.07
C ASN A 27 0.62 -15.61 8.65
N LYS A 28 0.17 -16.83 8.30
CA LYS A 28 -0.46 -17.09 7.01
C LYS A 28 -1.70 -16.21 6.81
N ASN A 29 -2.62 -16.23 7.77
CA ASN A 29 -3.86 -15.43 7.68
C ASN A 29 -3.58 -13.91 7.57
N ILE A 30 -2.60 -13.41 8.33
CA ILE A 30 -2.16 -12.01 8.25
C ILE A 30 -1.59 -11.72 6.85
N THR A 31 -0.71 -12.58 6.35
CA THR A 31 -0.10 -12.43 5.01
C THR A 31 -1.16 -12.43 3.91
N ASP A 32 -2.14 -13.34 3.97
CA ASP A 32 -3.25 -13.42 3.02
C ASP A 32 -4.09 -12.13 3.04
N SER A 33 -4.31 -11.55 4.23
CA SER A 33 -5.03 -10.29 4.40
C SER A 33 -4.27 -9.10 3.80
N ILE A 34 -2.94 -9.07 3.96
CA ILE A 34 -2.09 -8.03 3.37
C ILE A 34 -2.05 -8.16 1.84
N ASN A 35 -1.99 -9.39 1.31
CA ASN A 35 -2.07 -9.62 -0.14
C ASN A 35 -3.41 -9.18 -0.72
N TYR A 36 -4.50 -9.37 0.01
CA TYR A 36 -5.80 -8.84 -0.39
C TYR A 36 -5.79 -7.30 -0.45
N ALA A 37 -5.22 -6.64 0.57
CA ALA A 37 -5.05 -5.18 0.55
C ALA A 37 -4.18 -4.69 -0.63
N LYS A 38 -3.15 -5.44 -1.03
CA LYS A 38 -2.34 -5.16 -2.23
C LYS A 38 -3.18 -5.15 -3.50
N ASN A 39 -4.11 -6.09 -3.65
CA ASN A 39 -4.99 -6.15 -4.81
C ASN A 39 -5.88 -4.90 -4.89
N ILE A 40 -6.41 -4.44 -3.75
CA ILE A 40 -7.18 -3.20 -3.67
C ILE A 40 -6.30 -2.00 -4.05
N GLN A 41 -5.11 -1.89 -3.47
CA GLN A 41 -4.16 -0.81 -3.78
C GLN A 41 -3.81 -0.78 -5.27
N ASN A 42 -3.48 -1.92 -5.87
CA ASN A 42 -3.14 -2.03 -7.28
C ASN A 42 -4.31 -1.63 -8.20
N ALA A 43 -5.54 -1.97 -7.82
CA ALA A 43 -6.73 -1.57 -8.57
C ALA A 43 -6.97 -0.05 -8.55
N ALA A 44 -6.47 0.64 -7.51
CA ALA A 44 -6.56 2.09 -7.38
C ALA A 44 -5.41 2.85 -8.05
N LEU A 45 -4.26 2.19 -8.24
CA LEU A 45 -3.16 2.77 -8.99
C LEU A 45 -3.57 2.99 -10.46
N GLN A 46 -3.13 4.12 -11.01
CA GLN A 46 -3.47 4.48 -12.37
C GLN A 46 -2.66 3.65 -13.37
N ASN A 47 -3.27 3.35 -14.52
CA ASN A 47 -2.60 2.58 -15.57
C ASN A 47 -1.38 3.35 -16.13
N PRO A 48 -0.15 2.80 -16.05
CA PRO A 48 1.06 3.41 -16.61
C PRO A 48 0.95 3.79 -18.10
N GLU A 49 0.14 3.06 -18.88
CA GLU A 49 -0.11 3.37 -20.29
C GLU A 49 -0.78 4.74 -20.48
N TYR A 50 -1.57 5.19 -19.51
CA TYR A 50 -2.18 6.52 -19.56
C TYR A 50 -1.11 7.61 -19.37
N LEU A 51 -0.10 7.39 -18.53
CA LEU A 51 1.05 8.30 -18.43
C LEU A 51 1.82 8.36 -19.75
N LYS A 52 2.12 7.20 -20.37
CA LYS A 52 2.80 7.15 -21.68
C LYS A 52 2.05 7.90 -22.78
N LYS A 53 0.71 7.86 -22.78
CA LYS A 53 -0.10 8.66 -23.71
C LYS A 53 0.01 10.16 -23.45
N MET A 54 0.05 10.57 -22.17
CA MET A 54 0.22 11.97 -21.80
C MET A 54 1.64 12.47 -22.07
N PHE A 55 2.65 11.62 -21.85
CA PHE A 55 4.08 11.90 -21.94
C PHE A 55 4.83 10.69 -22.54
N PRO A 56 5.05 10.63 -23.88
CA PRO A 56 5.63 9.45 -24.53
C PRO A 56 7.01 9.04 -24.00
N GLU A 57 7.83 10.02 -23.65
CA GLU A 57 9.18 9.86 -23.10
C GLU A 57 9.21 9.77 -21.56
N SER A 58 8.18 9.16 -20.95
CA SER A 58 8.10 8.96 -19.50
C SER A 58 8.33 7.50 -19.08
N PHE A 59 8.65 7.29 -17.80
CA PHE A 59 8.62 5.98 -17.15
C PHE A 59 8.18 6.12 -15.69
N ILE A 60 7.77 5.01 -15.08
CA ILE A 60 7.45 4.93 -13.65
C ILE A 60 8.39 3.90 -13.04
N LEU A 61 9.16 4.31 -12.03
CA LEU A 61 9.91 3.41 -11.17
C LEU A 61 9.19 3.30 -9.83
N PHE A 62 8.58 2.15 -9.56
CA PHE A 62 7.84 1.91 -8.32
C PHE A 62 8.34 0.64 -7.65
N GLN A 63 9.08 0.80 -6.55
CA GLN A 63 9.77 -0.27 -5.82
C GLN A 63 9.38 -0.24 -4.33
N PRO A 64 8.19 -0.72 -3.97
CA PRO A 64 7.73 -0.69 -2.58
C PRO A 64 8.58 -1.62 -1.71
N LYS A 65 8.85 -1.19 -0.47
CA LYS A 65 9.64 -1.96 0.51
C LYS A 65 8.93 -3.23 0.99
N ASP A 66 7.63 -3.13 1.23
CA ASP A 66 6.76 -4.22 1.71
C ASP A 66 5.74 -4.62 0.65
N ILE A 67 4.87 -5.59 0.97
CA ILE A 67 3.80 -6.09 0.08
C ILE A 67 2.88 -4.95 -0.40
N VAL A 68 2.68 -3.93 0.44
CA VAL A 68 1.88 -2.73 0.16
C VAL A 68 2.67 -1.48 0.58
N SER A 69 2.37 -0.34 -0.06
CA SER A 69 3.17 0.90 0.06
C SER A 69 2.35 2.09 0.53
N GLY A 70 2.95 3.01 1.29
CA GLY A 70 2.37 4.36 1.44
C GLY A 70 2.59 5.24 0.20
N ASP A 71 3.65 4.93 -0.55
CA ASP A 71 4.02 5.67 -1.73
C ASP A 71 3.10 5.33 -2.90
N PHE A 72 2.75 6.33 -3.69
CA PHE A 72 2.03 6.12 -4.95
C PHE A 72 2.32 7.24 -5.95
N TYR A 73 1.96 6.98 -7.20
CA TYR A 73 1.98 7.97 -8.27
C TYR A 73 0.56 8.28 -8.73
N TRP A 74 0.36 9.50 -9.20
CA TRP A 74 -0.91 9.97 -9.72
C TRP A 74 -0.68 10.93 -10.87
N PHE A 75 -1.52 10.87 -11.89
CA PHE A 75 -1.48 11.75 -13.04
C PHE A 75 -2.89 11.99 -13.60
N LYS A 76 -3.10 13.16 -14.20
CA LYS A 76 -4.40 13.51 -14.78
C LYS A 76 -4.25 14.57 -15.86
N GLU A 77 -4.97 14.39 -16.96
CA GLU A 77 -5.21 15.44 -17.94
C GLU A 77 -6.62 15.98 -17.73
N ILE A 78 -6.75 17.30 -17.59
CA ILE A 78 -8.05 17.97 -17.49
C ILE A 78 -8.49 18.51 -18.86
N PRO A 79 -9.79 18.78 -19.08
CA PRO A 79 -10.31 19.19 -20.39
C PRO A 79 -9.67 20.46 -20.97
N SER A 80 -9.08 21.33 -20.15
CA SER A 80 -8.33 22.50 -20.61
C SER A 80 -6.97 22.16 -21.26
N GLY A 81 -6.58 20.88 -21.29
CA GLY A 81 -5.29 20.40 -21.80
C GLY A 81 -4.15 20.48 -20.80
N LYS A 82 -4.39 21.00 -19.58
CA LYS A 82 -3.39 20.95 -18.50
C LYS A 82 -3.20 19.52 -18.03
N LYS A 83 -1.94 19.14 -17.82
CA LYS A 83 -1.52 17.82 -17.35
C LYS A 83 -0.89 17.94 -15.98
N PHE A 84 -1.28 17.08 -15.07
CA PHE A 84 -0.75 17.01 -13.71
C PHE A 84 -0.09 15.65 -13.48
N ILE A 85 0.99 15.67 -12.70
CA ILE A 85 1.67 14.48 -12.17
C ILE A 85 1.99 14.77 -10.70
N ALA A 86 1.83 13.76 -9.86
CA ALA A 86 2.26 13.75 -8.48
C ALA A 86 2.94 12.41 -8.17
N ALA A 87 4.06 12.50 -7.45
CA ALA A 87 4.62 11.40 -6.68
C ALA A 87 4.38 11.74 -5.21
N VAL A 88 3.77 10.82 -4.48
CA VAL A 88 3.31 11.07 -3.11
C VAL A 88 3.89 10.00 -2.20
N ASP A 89 4.55 10.44 -1.14
CA ASP A 89 5.02 9.61 -0.04
C ASP A 89 4.09 9.88 1.16
N CYS A 90 3.25 8.90 1.47
CA CYS A 90 2.45 8.94 2.68
C CYS A 90 3.25 8.29 3.81
N THR A 91 3.59 9.06 4.84
CA THR A 91 4.34 8.56 6.00
C THR A 91 3.72 7.28 6.56
N GLY A 92 4.52 6.22 6.64
CA GLY A 92 4.11 4.90 7.13
C GLY A 92 4.21 3.82 6.05
N HIS A 93 4.51 2.59 6.46
CA HIS A 93 4.63 1.43 5.55
C HIS A 93 3.66 0.32 5.98
N GLY A 94 3.47 -0.66 5.10
CA GLY A 94 2.49 -1.71 5.32
C GLY A 94 1.04 -1.20 5.21
N VAL A 95 0.12 -1.94 5.82
CA VAL A 95 -1.32 -1.76 5.60
C VAL A 95 -1.83 -0.32 5.86
N PRO A 96 -1.47 0.37 6.97
CA PRO A 96 -1.95 1.72 7.22
C PRO A 96 -1.49 2.73 6.15
N GLY A 97 -0.24 2.64 5.69
CA GLY A 97 0.29 3.50 4.63
C GLY A 97 -0.48 3.29 3.32
N ALA A 98 -0.76 2.03 2.97
CA ALA A 98 -1.52 1.69 1.77
C ALA A 98 -2.98 2.18 1.79
N PHE A 99 -3.62 2.21 2.96
CA PHE A 99 -4.93 2.83 3.09
C PHE A 99 -4.85 4.35 2.93
N LEU A 100 -3.84 5.00 3.51
CA LEU A 100 -3.65 6.45 3.36
C LEU A 100 -3.38 6.81 1.90
N SER A 101 -2.52 6.07 1.20
CA SER A 101 -2.24 6.27 -0.22
C SER A 101 -3.53 6.19 -1.07
N PHE A 102 -4.40 5.23 -0.76
CA PHE A 102 -5.69 5.06 -1.42
C PHE A 102 -6.63 6.25 -1.17
N ILE A 103 -6.74 6.70 0.08
CA ILE A 103 -7.59 7.84 0.45
C ILE A 103 -7.11 9.10 -0.28
N VAL A 104 -5.81 9.41 -0.20
CA VAL A 104 -5.22 10.60 -0.84
C VAL A 104 -5.38 10.54 -2.36
N ASN A 105 -5.21 9.38 -2.99
CA ASN A 105 -5.47 9.21 -4.43
C ASN A 105 -6.90 9.60 -4.82
N ASN A 106 -7.89 9.20 -4.03
CA ASN A 106 -9.29 9.57 -4.27
C ASN A 106 -9.52 11.07 -4.07
N ILE A 107 -8.97 11.67 -3.01
CA ILE A 107 -9.08 13.11 -2.76
C ILE A 107 -8.46 13.92 -3.92
N LEU A 108 -7.33 13.47 -4.49
CA LEU A 108 -6.74 14.09 -5.69
C LEU A 108 -7.70 14.02 -6.89
N ASN A 109 -8.38 12.90 -7.09
CA ASN A 109 -9.39 12.79 -8.14
C ASN A 109 -10.57 13.74 -7.89
N ASP A 110 -10.99 13.91 -6.63
CA ASP A 110 -12.10 14.79 -6.26
C ASP A 110 -11.72 16.27 -6.39
N ALA A 111 -10.49 16.66 -6.05
CA ALA A 111 -9.97 18.01 -6.31
C ALA A 111 -10.11 18.39 -7.79
N ILE A 112 -9.80 17.47 -8.70
CA ILE A 112 -9.95 17.70 -10.14
C ILE A 112 -11.43 17.81 -10.53
N LYS A 113 -12.31 16.98 -9.95
CA LYS A 113 -13.77 17.07 -10.21
C LYS A 113 -14.37 18.39 -9.71
N GLU A 114 -13.85 18.94 -8.62
CA GLU A 114 -14.22 20.26 -8.10
C GLU A 114 -13.61 21.43 -8.89
N GLY A 115 -12.89 21.15 -9.97
CA GLY A 115 -12.34 22.18 -10.86
C GLY A 115 -11.09 22.85 -10.33
N LYS A 116 -10.37 22.24 -9.37
CA LYS A 116 -9.03 22.74 -8.99
C LYS A 116 -8.08 22.49 -10.16
N ASP A 117 -7.55 23.57 -10.74
CA ASP A 117 -6.81 23.55 -12.02
C ASP A 117 -5.35 24.03 -11.91
N ASN A 118 -4.86 24.13 -10.68
CA ASN A 118 -3.48 24.48 -10.35
C ASN A 118 -3.02 23.69 -9.12
N SER A 119 -1.72 23.46 -9.03
CA SER A 119 -1.12 22.61 -8.00
C SER A 119 -1.41 23.10 -6.58
N ALA A 120 -1.39 24.42 -6.34
CA ALA A 120 -1.66 24.99 -5.02
C ALA A 120 -3.10 24.71 -4.57
N ALA A 121 -4.09 24.89 -5.45
CA ALA A 121 -5.48 24.61 -5.15
C ALA A 121 -5.74 23.11 -4.90
N ILE A 122 -5.08 22.23 -5.66
CA ILE A 122 -5.17 20.78 -5.46
C ILE A 122 -4.55 20.39 -4.12
N LEU A 123 -3.37 20.90 -3.78
CA LEU A 123 -2.71 20.61 -2.50
C LEU A 123 -3.47 21.17 -1.30
N ASN A 124 -4.05 22.37 -1.41
CA ASN A 124 -4.89 22.94 -0.36
C ASN A 124 -6.15 22.09 -0.12
N PHE A 125 -6.73 21.51 -1.18
CA PHE A 125 -7.87 20.61 -1.05
C PHE A 125 -7.55 19.34 -0.25
N LEU A 126 -6.31 18.84 -0.31
CA LEU A 126 -5.87 17.70 0.51
C LEU A 126 -5.76 18.05 2.00
N SER A 127 -5.60 19.33 2.33
CA SER A 127 -5.44 19.83 3.70
C SER A 127 -6.74 20.39 4.30
N SER A 128 -7.84 20.30 3.55
CA SER A 128 -9.17 20.80 3.92
C SER A 128 -9.97 19.71 4.64
#